data_AF-A0AAW1JVK1-F1
#
_entry.id   AF-A0AAW1JVK1-F1
#
_cell.length_a   1.000
_cell.length_b   1.000
_cell.length_c   1.000
_cell.angle_alpha   90.00
_cell.angle_beta   90.00
_cell.angle_gamma   90.00
#
_symmetry.space_group_name_H-M   'P 1'
#
loop_
_entity.id
_entity.type
_entity.pdbx_description
1 polymer ?
#
loop_
_entity_poly.entity_id
_entity_poly.type
_entity_poly.pdbx_seq_one_letter_code
_entity_poly.pdbx_strand_id
1 'polypeptide(L)'
;MGKHKFKVGDCVRISKYKGTFAKGYTPNWSTELFKITTVQVTNPITYLLEDTGGRPILGGFYEWELQQAKHTDVYLVEKVLKNKGNKAYIKWLGFDNTHNSWITKNEIL
;
A
#
# COMPACT_ATOMS: atom_id res chain seq x y z
N MET A 1 13.95 1.17 -26.86
CA MET A 1 13.13 0.60 -25.76
C MET A 1 12.94 1.67 -24.71
N GLY A 2 11.70 2.00 -24.35
CA GLY A 2 11.43 3.00 -23.32
C GLY A 2 12.01 2.56 -21.97
N LYS A 3 12.70 3.46 -21.28
CA LYS A 3 13.20 3.23 -19.93
C LYS A 3 11.99 3.16 -18.98
N HIS A 4 11.78 2.03 -18.32
CA HIS A 4 10.77 1.89 -17.28
C HIS A 4 11.37 2.27 -15.92
N LYS A 5 10.61 2.99 -15.09
CA LYS A 5 11.06 3.45 -13.78
C LYS A 5 11.12 2.35 -12.71
N PHE A 6 10.21 1.38 -12.77
CA PHE A 6 10.08 0.34 -11.74
C PHE A 6 10.37 -1.05 -12.30
N LYS A 7 10.80 -1.97 -11.43
CA LYS A 7 11.09 -3.37 -11.79
C LYS A 7 10.19 -4.34 -11.04
N VAL A 8 10.13 -5.57 -11.53
CA VAL A 8 9.47 -6.68 -10.83
C VAL A 8 10.10 -6.85 -9.44
N GLY A 9 9.24 -6.98 -8.43
CA GLY A 9 9.62 -7.08 -7.03
C GLY A 9 9.67 -5.75 -6.27
N ASP A 10 9.60 -4.60 -6.94
CA ASP A 10 9.52 -3.31 -6.24
C ASP A 10 8.19 -3.18 -5.48
N CYS A 11 8.27 -2.65 -4.26
CA CYS A 11 7.10 -2.26 -3.46
C CYS A 11 6.70 -0.82 -3.80
N VAL A 12 5.43 -0.63 -4.14
CA VAL A 12 4.85 0.63 -4.58
C VAL A 12 3.53 0.94 -3.85
N ARG A 13 3.14 2.21 -3.89
CA ARG A 13 1.83 2.73 -3.51
C ARG A 13 1.10 3.24 -4.74
N ILE A 14 -0.22 3.10 -4.74
CA ILE A 14 -1.08 3.53 -5.84
C ILE A 14 -1.62 4.94 -5.53
N SER A 15 -1.73 5.80 -6.52
CA SER A 15 -2.33 7.13 -6.37
C SER A 15 -3.81 7.02 -5.97
N LYS A 16 -4.23 7.80 -4.98
CA LYS A 16 -5.64 7.91 -4.59
C LYS A 16 -6.35 8.89 -5.51
N TYR A 17 -7.54 8.51 -5.98
CA TYR A 17 -8.44 9.46 -6.62
C TYR A 17 -8.93 10.49 -5.59
N LYS A 18 -8.65 11.77 -5.83
CA LYS A 18 -9.10 12.87 -4.97
C LYS A 18 -10.40 13.44 -5.52
N GLY A 19 -11.46 13.41 -4.72
CA GLY A 19 -12.68 14.16 -5.00
C GLY A 19 -12.45 15.68 -4.87
N THR A 20 -13.37 16.47 -5.43
CA THR A 20 -13.35 17.94 -5.43
C THR A 20 -13.19 18.60 -4.06
N PHE A 21 -13.54 17.90 -2.98
CA PHE A 21 -13.44 18.38 -1.60
C PHE A 21 -12.27 17.77 -0.80
N ALA A 22 -11.33 17.11 -1.48
CA ALA A 22 -10.14 16.56 -0.83
C ALA A 22 -9.28 17.69 -0.27
N LYS A 23 -9.18 17.76 1.05
CA LYS A 23 -8.36 18.76 1.74
C LYS A 23 -6.88 18.56 1.41
N GLY A 24 -6.12 19.65 1.28
CA GLY A 24 -4.71 19.61 0.85
C GLY A 24 -3.80 18.69 1.69
N TYR A 25 -4.13 18.50 2.97
CA TYR A 25 -3.37 17.62 3.88
C TYR A 25 -3.67 16.12 3.70
N THR A 26 -4.66 15.74 2.89
CA THR A 26 -4.96 14.32 2.67
C THR A 26 -3.89 13.67 1.78
N PRO A 27 -3.35 12.49 2.15
CA PRO A 27 -2.33 11.81 1.35
C PRO A 27 -2.80 11.51 -0.07
N ASN A 28 -1.93 11.73 -1.06
CA ASN A 28 -2.17 11.40 -2.47
C ASN A 28 -2.00 9.91 -2.80
N TRP A 29 -1.49 9.11 -1.87
CA TRP A 29 -1.06 7.73 -2.10
C TRP A 29 -1.80 6.76 -1.17
N SER A 30 -1.95 5.51 -1.61
CA SER A 30 -2.49 4.40 -0.82
C SER A 30 -1.70 4.22 0.48
N THR A 31 -2.38 3.77 1.52
CA THR A 31 -1.71 3.30 2.74
C THR A 31 -1.18 1.87 2.56
N GLU A 32 -1.92 1.06 1.80
CA GLU A 32 -1.51 -0.27 1.37
C GLU A 32 -0.29 -0.23 0.44
N LEU A 33 0.53 -1.27 0.57
CA LEU A 33 1.69 -1.54 -0.26
C LEU A 33 1.35 -2.63 -1.26
N PHE A 34 1.82 -2.45 -2.48
CA PHE A 34 1.64 -3.40 -3.57
C PHE A 34 3.00 -3.78 -4.13
N LYS A 35 3.12 -4.98 -4.67
CA LYS A 35 4.35 -5.45 -5.29
C LYS A 35 4.16 -5.59 -6.79
N ILE A 36 5.13 -5.11 -7.56
CA ILE A 36 5.11 -5.25 -9.01
C ILE A 36 5.41 -6.71 -9.37
N THR A 37 4.49 -7.36 -10.07
CA THR A 37 4.65 -8.74 -10.54
C THR A 37 5.13 -8.78 -11.99
N THR A 38 4.64 -7.86 -12.82
CA THR A 38 4.94 -7.84 -14.26
C THR A 38 5.07 -6.40 -14.75
N VAL A 39 6.08 -6.17 -15.60
CA VAL A 39 6.22 -4.93 -16.38
C VAL A 39 5.77 -5.23 -17.80
N GLN A 40 4.66 -4.63 -18.23
CA GLN A 40 4.13 -4.77 -19.57
C GLN A 40 4.69 -3.64 -20.46
N VAL A 41 5.51 -4.02 -21.45
CA VAL A 41 6.13 -3.06 -22.38
C VAL A 41 5.15 -2.71 -23.51
N THR A 42 4.00 -2.17 -23.14
CA THR A 42 3.01 -1.56 -24.05
C THR A 42 3.35 -0.08 -24.29
N ASN A 43 2.55 0.62 -25.10
CA ASN A 43 2.67 2.06 -25.30
C ASN A 43 1.36 2.75 -24.86
N PRO A 44 1.27 3.30 -23.64
CA PRO A 44 2.32 3.45 -22.61
C PRO A 44 2.66 2.16 -21.86
N ILE A 45 3.78 2.12 -21.14
CA ILE A 45 4.17 0.99 -20.26
C ILE A 45 3.19 0.89 -19.10
N THR A 46 2.71 -0.32 -18.81
CA THR A 46 1.83 -0.62 -17.69
C THR A 46 2.45 -1.65 -16.74
N TYR A 47 2.01 -1.65 -15.49
CA TYR A 47 2.51 -2.52 -14.44
C TYR A 47 1.36 -3.33 -13.85
N LEU A 48 1.56 -4.63 -13.67
CA LEU A 48 0.65 -5.49 -12.91
C LEU A 48 1.14 -5.61 -11.47
N LEU A 49 0.21 -5.55 -10.53
CA LEU A 49 0.51 -5.51 -9.10
C LEU A 49 -0.15 -6.68 -8.37
N GLU A 50 0.43 -7.06 -7.24
CA GLU A 50 -0.18 -7.93 -6.23
C GLU A 50 -0.22 -7.21 -4.88
N ASP A 51 -1.19 -7.56 -4.03
CA ASP A 51 -1.23 -7.12 -2.63
C ASP A 51 -0.20 -7.87 -1.76
N THR A 52 -0.08 -7.48 -0.49
CA THR A 52 0.81 -8.15 0.47
C THR A 52 0.43 -9.61 0.75
N GLY A 53 -0.80 -10.03 0.42
CA GLY A 53 -1.28 -11.40 0.51
C GLY A 53 -1.09 -12.24 -0.76
N GLY A 54 -0.43 -11.69 -1.79
CA GLY A 54 -0.23 -12.36 -3.08
C GLY A 54 -1.47 -12.40 -3.98
N ARG A 55 -2.51 -11.62 -3.67
CA ARG A 55 -3.69 -11.49 -4.53
C ARG A 55 -3.40 -10.47 -5.63
N PRO A 56 -3.59 -10.82 -6.91
CA PRO A 56 -3.38 -9.88 -8.01
C PRO A 56 -4.40 -8.74 -7.96
N ILE A 57 -3.94 -7.52 -8.20
CA ILE A 57 -4.80 -6.36 -8.36
C ILE A 57 -5.30 -6.33 -9.80
N LEU A 58 -6.61 -6.17 -9.97
CA LEU A 58 -7.22 -6.08 -11.29
C LEU A 58 -6.86 -4.74 -11.94
N GLY A 59 -6.35 -4.82 -13.18
CA GLY A 59 -5.98 -3.66 -13.99
C GLY A 59 -4.47 -3.50 -14.14
N GLY A 60 -4.07 -2.80 -15.21
CA GLY A 60 -2.69 -2.35 -15.43
C GLY A 60 -2.54 -0.90 -14.98
N PHE A 61 -1.49 -0.62 -14.22
CA PHE A 61 -1.22 0.71 -13.67
C PHE A 61 -0.16 1.42 -14.48
N TYR A 62 -0.30 2.73 -14.67
CA TYR A 62 0.71 3.55 -15.31
C TYR A 62 1.78 4.00 -14.32
N GLU A 63 2.93 4.44 -14.86
CA GLU A 63 4.05 4.89 -14.04
C GLU A 63 3.70 6.06 -13.10
N TRP A 64 2.86 7.01 -13.55
CA TRP A 64 2.46 8.17 -12.75
C TRP A 64 1.45 7.83 -11.65
N GLU A 65 0.80 6.66 -11.74
CA GLU A 65 -0.12 6.15 -10.73
C GLU A 65 0.62 5.42 -9.60
N LEU A 66 1.95 5.27 -9.71
CA LEU A 66 2.78 4.51 -8.79
C LEU A 66 3.83 5.37 -8.10
N GLN A 67 4.03 5.12 -6.81
CA GLN A 67 5.11 5.68 -6.01
C GLN A 67 5.89 4.58 -5.31
N GLN A 68 7.22 4.59 -5.41
CA GLN A 68 8.06 3.65 -4.67
C GLN A 68 7.88 3.82 -3.15
N ALA A 69 7.66 2.71 -2.45
CA ALA A 69 7.57 2.71 -1.00
C ALA A 69 8.97 2.74 -0.38
N LYS A 70 9.23 3.69 0.53
CA LYS A 70 10.49 3.78 1.27
C LYS A 70 10.53 2.89 2.52
N HIS A 71 9.39 2.74 3.17
CA HIS A 71 9.22 1.97 4.41
C HIS A 71 8.21 0.87 4.14
N THR A 72 8.69 -0.36 4.06
CA THR A 72 7.87 -1.55 3.78
C THR A 72 7.41 -2.28 5.04
N ASP A 73 8.01 -1.93 6.17
CA ASP A 73 7.86 -2.55 7.50
C ASP A 73 7.01 -1.71 8.46
N VAL A 74 6.61 -0.48 8.06
CA VAL A 74 5.84 0.44 8.89
C VAL A 74 4.39 0.49 8.43
N TYR A 75 3.47 0.17 9.33
CA TYR A 75 2.03 0.19 9.10
C TYR A 75 1.36 1.20 10.04
N LEU A 76 0.39 1.94 9.52
CA LEU A 76 -0.35 2.93 10.30
C LEU A 76 -1.49 2.26 11.07
N VAL A 77 -1.62 2.62 12.35
CA VAL A 77 -2.75 2.20 13.19
C VAL A 77 -3.99 3.02 12.82
N GLU A 78 -5.09 2.37 12.50
CA GLU A 78 -6.41 3.02 12.39
C GLU A 78 -7.06 3.14 13.76
N LYS A 79 -7.10 2.03 14.49
CA LYS A 79 -7.77 1.96 15.78
C LYS A 79 -7.23 0.83 16.64
N VAL A 80 -7.10 1.08 17.94
CA VAL A 80 -6.92 0.03 18.94
C VAL A 80 -8.29 -0.56 19.27
N LEU A 81 -8.51 -1.82 18.93
CA LEU A 81 -9.78 -2.52 19.14
C LEU A 81 -9.90 -3.10 20.55
N LYS A 82 -8.81 -3.67 21.08
CA LYS A 82 -8.77 -4.28 22.43
C LYS A 82 -7.40 -4.11 23.06
N ASN A 83 -7.36 -4.13 24.38
CA ASN A 83 -6.13 -4.16 25.16
C ASN A 83 -6.12 -5.39 26.08
N LYS A 84 -4.99 -6.09 26.17
CA LYS A 84 -4.78 -7.20 27.09
C LYS A 84 -3.34 -7.18 27.62
N GLY A 85 -3.17 -6.69 28.85
CA GLY A 85 -1.85 -6.53 29.47
C GLY A 85 -0.93 -5.65 28.62
N ASN A 86 0.19 -6.22 28.17
CA ASN A 86 1.18 -5.55 27.31
C ASN A 86 0.91 -5.69 25.79
N LYS A 87 -0.25 -6.23 25.40
CA LYS A 87 -0.63 -6.40 23.99
C LYS A 87 -1.85 -5.55 23.63
N ALA A 88 -1.89 -5.06 22.40
CA ALA A 88 -2.99 -4.33 21.81
C ALA A 88 -3.47 -5.04 20.53
N TYR A 89 -4.78 -5.19 20.35
CA TYR A 89 -5.37 -5.71 19.11
C TYR A 89 -5.66 -4.53 18.20
N ILE A 90 -4.99 -4.48 17.06
CA ILE A 90 -4.94 -3.32 16.18
C ILE A 90 -5.74 -3.57 14.91
N LYS A 91 -6.52 -2.55 14.55
CA LYS A 91 -7.04 -2.35 13.20
C LYS A 91 -6.03 -1.50 12.44
N TRP A 92 -5.46 -2.05 11.37
CA TRP A 92 -4.49 -1.34 10.53
C TRP A 92 -5.20 -0.48 9.49
N LEU A 93 -4.67 0.73 9.29
CA LEU A 93 -5.26 1.73 8.40
C LEU A 93 -5.15 1.30 6.94
N GLY A 94 -6.32 1.19 6.30
CA GLY A 94 -6.45 0.76 4.92
C GLY A 94 -6.30 -0.74 4.71
N PHE A 95 -6.31 -1.56 5.76
CA PHE A 95 -6.45 -3.01 5.59
C PHE A 95 -7.86 -3.44 5.97
N ASP A 96 -8.31 -4.59 5.46
CA ASP A 96 -9.57 -5.19 5.92
C ASP A 96 -9.44 -5.78 7.34
N ASN A 97 -10.52 -6.37 7.87
CA ASN A 97 -10.48 -6.93 9.23
C ASN A 97 -9.68 -8.23 9.33
N THR A 98 -9.29 -8.84 8.21
CA THR A 98 -8.52 -10.08 8.19
C THR A 98 -7.06 -9.87 8.60
N HIS A 99 -6.57 -8.63 8.44
CA HIS A 99 -5.22 -8.23 8.82
C HIS A 99 -5.10 -7.79 10.28
N ASN A 100 -6.20 -7.72 11.01
CA ASN A 100 -6.17 -7.29 12.41
C ASN A 100 -5.31 -8.24 13.24
N SER A 101 -4.37 -7.68 14.01
CA SER A 101 -3.38 -8.49 14.72
C SER A 101 -3.12 -7.96 16.12
N TRP A 102 -2.63 -8.85 16.99
CA TRP A 102 -2.13 -8.47 18.31
C TRP A 102 -0.67 -8.09 18.20
N ILE A 103 -0.33 -6.86 18.60
CA ILE A 103 1.05 -6.39 18.71
C ILE A 103 1.41 -6.06 20.14
N THR A 104 2.69 -6.05 20.44
CA THR A 104 3.22 -5.60 21.73
C THR A 104 3.20 -4.08 21.76
N LYS A 105 2.87 -3.47 22.90
CA LYS A 105 2.82 -2.00 23.02
C LYS A 105 4.16 -1.32 22.72
N ASN A 106 5.28 -2.02 22.90
CA ASN A 106 6.62 -1.52 22.58
C ASN A 106 6.90 -1.43 21.07
N GLU A 107 6.09 -2.07 20.23
CA GLU A 107 6.20 -2.03 18.76
C GLU A 107 5.40 -0.86 18.17
N ILE A 108 4.62 -0.14 19.00
CA ILE A 108 3.92 1.07 18.61
C ILE A 108 4.90 2.23 18.76
N LEU A 109 5.20 2.89 17.64
CA LEU A 109 6.02 4.10 17.58
C LEU A 109 5.22 5.34 17.99
#